data_AF-A0A4Q1CZL3-F1
#
_entry.id   AF-A0A4Q1CZL3-F1
#
_cell.length_a   1.000
_cell.length_b   1.000
_cell.length_c   1.000
_cell.angle_alpha   90.00
_cell.angle_beta   90.00
_cell.angle_gamma   90.00
#
_symmetry.space_group_name_H-M   'P 1'
#
loop_
_entity.id
_entity.type
_entity.pdbx_description
1 polymer ?
#
loop_
_entity_poly.entity_id
_entity_poly.type
_entity_poly.pdbx_seq_one_letter_code
_entity_poly.pdbx_strand_id
1 'polypeptide(L)'
;MASSNRGFASMDQRMQRAIAAKGGRAAHASGNAHEFSPAEARIAGRKGGEAISRDRQHMAAIGREGGHARHARAQQQRQQSDQGPQGRDEPGQQD
;
A
#
# COMPACT_ATOMS: atom_id res chain seq x y z
N MET A 1 -22.69 -37.85 15.64
CA MET A 1 -21.23 -37.92 15.37
C MET A 1 -20.67 -36.51 15.47
N ALA A 2 -19.79 -36.23 16.43
CA ALA A 2 -19.24 -34.89 16.64
C ALA A 2 -18.25 -34.53 15.53
N SER A 3 -18.47 -33.41 14.84
CA SER A 3 -17.46 -32.82 13.95
C SER A 3 -16.32 -32.29 14.82
N SER A 4 -15.29 -33.12 14.98
CA SER A 4 -14.02 -32.70 15.58
C SER A 4 -13.50 -31.45 14.86
N ASN A 5 -13.12 -30.43 15.62
CA ASN A 5 -12.60 -29.14 15.14
C ASN A 5 -11.19 -29.31 14.50
N ARG A 6 -11.10 -30.12 13.45
CA ARG A 6 -9.87 -30.56 12.78
C ARG A 6 -9.84 -29.98 11.37
N GLY A 7 -8.68 -29.52 10.95
CA GLY A 7 -8.44 -29.02 9.60
C GLY A 7 -7.85 -27.62 9.60
N PHE A 8 -7.30 -27.23 8.45
CA PHE A 8 -6.61 -25.97 8.25
C PHE A 8 -7.48 -24.73 8.53
N ALA A 9 -8.79 -24.83 8.24
CA ALA A 9 -9.76 -23.78 8.47
C ALA A 9 -10.18 -23.63 9.95
N SER A 10 -10.05 -24.70 10.76
CA SER A 10 -10.41 -24.71 12.19
C SER A 10 -9.24 -24.34 13.12
N MET A 11 -8.03 -24.11 12.56
CA MET A 11 -6.85 -23.70 13.32
C MET A 11 -6.88 -22.21 13.71
N ASP A 12 -6.04 -21.83 14.68
CA ASP A 12 -5.80 -20.42 15.00
C ASP A 12 -5.28 -19.64 13.78
N GLN A 13 -5.74 -18.39 13.61
CA GLN A 13 -5.44 -17.55 12.45
C GLN A 13 -3.94 -17.29 12.26
N ARG A 14 -3.18 -17.14 13.36
CA ARG A 14 -1.74 -16.91 13.28
C ARG A 14 -1.04 -18.16 12.78
N MET A 15 -1.45 -19.32 13.29
CA MET A 15 -0.92 -20.61 12.88
C MET A 15 -1.27 -20.92 11.41
N GLN A 16 -2.50 -20.65 10.99
CA GLN A 16 -2.93 -20.78 9.60
C GLN A 16 -2.08 -19.92 8.67
N ARG A 17 -1.87 -18.64 9.01
CA ARG A 17 -1.02 -17.73 8.22
C ARG A 17 0.43 -18.22 8.15
N ALA A 18 0.98 -18.69 9.26
CA ALA A 18 2.34 -19.20 9.31
C ALA A 18 2.53 -20.43 8.42
N ILE A 19 1.57 -21.37 8.44
CA ILE A 19 1.58 -22.56 7.59
C ILE A 19 1.38 -22.17 6.12
N ALA A 20 0.45 -21.28 5.78
CA ALA A 20 0.26 -20.78 4.41
C ALA A 20 1.54 -20.11 3.88
N ALA A 21 2.18 -19.25 4.69
CA ALA A 21 3.44 -18.60 4.34
C ALA A 21 4.59 -19.60 4.17
N LYS A 22 4.63 -20.66 4.98
CA LYS A 22 5.62 -21.74 4.83
C LYS A 22 5.38 -22.55 3.55
N GLY A 23 4.12 -22.88 3.25
CA GLY A 23 3.74 -23.59 2.03
C GLY A 23 4.07 -22.80 0.77
N GLY A 24 3.76 -21.50 0.74
CA GLY A 24 4.11 -20.63 -0.38
C GLY A 24 5.62 -20.54 -0.63
N ARG A 25 6.42 -20.34 0.43
CA ARG A 25 7.89 -20.35 0.32
C ARG A 25 8.44 -21.69 -0.15
N ALA A 26 7.88 -22.80 0.35
CA ALA A 26 8.29 -24.13 -0.07
C ALA A 26 7.97 -24.40 -1.54
N ALA A 27 6.79 -23.99 -2.03
CA ALA A 27 6.40 -24.14 -3.43
C ALA A 27 7.31 -23.36 -4.40
N HIS A 28 7.72 -22.15 -4.01
CA HIS A 28 8.74 -21.40 -4.75
C HIS A 28 10.11 -22.09 -4.69
N ALA A 29 10.58 -22.47 -3.51
CA ALA A 29 11.87 -23.14 -3.35
C ALA A 29 11.95 -24.49 -4.08
N SER A 30 10.83 -25.21 -4.22
CA SER A 30 10.76 -26.50 -4.92
C SER A 30 10.54 -26.35 -6.43
N GLY A 31 10.41 -25.13 -6.97
CA GLY A 31 10.13 -24.87 -8.38
C GLY A 31 8.73 -25.29 -8.85
N ASN A 32 7.82 -25.61 -7.93
CA ASN A 32 6.43 -25.94 -8.27
C ASN A 32 5.59 -24.68 -8.53
N ALA A 33 5.99 -23.55 -7.97
CA ALA A 33 5.36 -22.26 -8.23
C ALA A 33 5.98 -21.60 -9.46
N HIS A 34 5.14 -20.89 -10.22
CA HIS A 34 5.59 -20.06 -11.33
C HIS A 34 6.43 -18.88 -10.82
N GLU A 35 7.59 -18.68 -11.41
CA GLU A 35 8.45 -17.52 -11.14
C GLU A 35 8.24 -16.45 -12.19
N PHE A 36 7.69 -15.31 -11.76
CA PHE A 36 7.49 -14.18 -12.65
C PHE A 36 8.82 -13.53 -13.01
N SER A 37 9.14 -13.54 -14.30
CA SER A 37 10.29 -12.77 -14.80
C SER A 37 9.96 -11.26 -14.84
N PRO A 38 10.96 -10.37 -14.75
CA PRO A 38 10.74 -8.93 -14.95
C PRO A 38 10.11 -8.58 -16.30
N ALA A 39 10.40 -9.38 -17.35
CA ALA A 39 9.81 -9.21 -18.66
C ALA A 39 8.31 -9.51 -18.64
N GLU A 40 7.92 -10.60 -17.99
CA GLU A 40 6.51 -11.00 -17.82
C GLU A 40 5.74 -9.98 -16.98
N ALA A 41 6.32 -9.51 -15.87
CA ALA A 41 5.73 -8.46 -15.06
C ALA A 41 5.45 -7.19 -15.89
N ARG A 42 6.37 -6.82 -16.79
CA ARG A 42 6.18 -5.68 -17.72
C ARG A 42 5.04 -5.93 -18.71
N ILE A 43 4.94 -7.13 -19.27
CA ILE A 43 3.87 -7.49 -20.21
C ILE A 43 2.52 -7.48 -19.50
N ALA A 44 2.44 -8.05 -18.30
CA ALA A 44 1.24 -8.06 -17.47
C ALA A 44 0.82 -6.63 -17.09
N GLY A 45 1.77 -5.79 -16.66
CA GLY A 45 1.53 -4.38 -16.37
C GLY A 45 1.02 -3.61 -17.59
N ARG A 46 1.62 -3.83 -18.77
CA ARG A 46 1.16 -3.23 -20.03
C ARG A 46 -0.26 -3.66 -20.35
N LYS A 47 -0.56 -4.97 -20.30
CA LYS A 47 -1.90 -5.51 -20.58
C LYS A 47 -2.95 -4.97 -19.60
N GLY A 48 -2.60 -4.88 -18.31
CA GLY A 48 -3.46 -4.27 -17.30
C GLY A 48 -3.74 -2.80 -17.59
N GLY A 49 -2.69 -2.03 -17.91
CA GLY A 49 -2.80 -0.63 -18.31
C GLY A 49 -3.66 -0.44 -19.56
N GLU A 50 -3.47 -1.26 -20.58
CA GLU A 50 -4.29 -1.26 -21.81
C GLU A 50 -5.76 -1.58 -21.55
N ALA A 51 -6.05 -2.46 -20.58
CA ALA A 51 -7.43 -2.78 -20.21
C ALA A 51 -8.14 -1.58 -19.55
N ILE A 52 -7.48 -0.93 -18.58
CA ILE A 52 -8.08 0.19 -17.83
C ILE A 52 -8.09 1.52 -18.61
N SER A 53 -7.12 1.73 -19.50
CA SER A 53 -6.97 3.00 -20.23
C SER A 53 -8.01 3.23 -21.33
N ARG A 54 -8.84 2.22 -21.64
CA ARG A 54 -9.95 2.35 -22.59
C ARG A 54 -11.02 3.33 -22.10
N ASP A 55 -11.23 3.42 -20.79
CA ASP A 55 -12.15 4.39 -20.21
C ASP A 55 -11.44 5.71 -19.87
N ARG A 56 -11.47 6.63 -20.85
CA ARG A 56 -10.87 7.95 -20.71
C ARG A 56 -11.53 8.78 -19.60
N GLN A 57 -12.83 8.64 -19.39
CA GLN A 57 -13.56 9.43 -18.39
C GLN A 57 -13.18 9.00 -16.97
N HIS A 58 -13.12 7.69 -16.74
CA HIS A 58 -12.63 7.10 -15.49
C HIS A 58 -11.18 7.52 -15.20
N MET A 59 -10.30 7.41 -16.20
CA MET A 59 -8.90 7.83 -16.07
C MET A 59 -8.75 9.31 -15.74
N ALA A 60 -9.56 10.18 -16.36
CA ALA A 60 -9.57 11.60 -16.06
C ALA A 60 -10.05 11.87 -14.62
N ALA A 61 -11.03 11.11 -14.12
CA ALA A 61 -11.51 11.24 -12.75
C ALA A 61 -10.42 10.87 -11.73
N ILE A 62 -9.75 9.72 -11.90
CA ILE A 62 -8.62 9.29 -11.07
C ILE A 62 -7.49 10.33 -11.11
N GLY A 63 -7.15 10.83 -12.30
CA GLY A 63 -6.10 11.83 -12.47
C GLY A 63 -6.41 13.13 -11.72
N ARG A 64 -7.66 13.61 -11.79
CA ARG A 64 -8.11 14.80 -11.03
C ARG A 64 -8.01 14.57 -9.52
N GLU A 65 -8.52 13.44 -9.03
CA GLU A 65 -8.46 13.10 -7.60
C GLU A 65 -7.01 13.04 -7.08
N GLY A 66 -6.13 12.37 -7.82
CA GLY A 66 -4.70 12.32 -7.51
C GLY A 66 -4.04 13.70 -7.51
N GLY A 67 -4.44 14.58 -8.42
CA GLY A 67 -4.02 15.99 -8.45
C GLY A 67 -4.46 16.74 -7.19
N HIS A 68 -5.74 16.67 -6.84
CA HIS A 68 -6.29 17.30 -5.63
C HIS A 68 -5.59 16.82 -4.36
N ALA A 69 -5.35 15.51 -4.23
CA ALA A 69 -4.64 14.95 -3.08
C ALA A 69 -3.19 15.45 -2.98
N ARG A 70 -2.48 15.57 -4.11
CA ARG A 70 -1.13 16.15 -4.14
C ARG A 70 -1.12 17.62 -3.76
N HIS A 71 -2.06 18.41 -4.28
CA HIS A 71 -2.18 19.82 -3.94
C HIS A 71 -2.54 20.03 -2.46
N ALA A 72 -3.48 19.27 -1.92
CA ALA A 72 -3.85 19.33 -0.51
C ALA A 72 -2.66 19.00 0.39
N ARG A 73 -1.91 17.92 0.08
CA ARG A 73 -0.70 17.55 0.84
C ARG A 73 0.40 18.62 0.76
N ALA A 74 0.59 19.23 -0.41
CA ALA A 74 1.55 20.32 -0.58
C ALA A 74 1.18 21.58 0.21
N GLN A 75 -0.12 21.92 0.29
CA GLN A 75 -0.61 23.02 1.12
C GLN A 75 -0.42 22.71 2.61
N GLN A 76 -0.67 21.48 3.03
CA GLN A 76 -0.50 21.05 4.42
C GLN A 76 0.97 21.09 4.86
N GLN A 77 1.91 20.69 3.99
CA GLN A 77 3.35 20.84 4.23
C GLN A 77 3.78 22.31 4.32
N ARG A 78 3.25 23.18 3.45
CA ARG A 78 3.54 24.62 3.50
C ARG A 78 3.04 25.26 4.79
N GLN A 79 1.86 24.89 5.26
CA GLN A 79 1.29 25.36 6.51
C GLN A 79 2.05 24.84 7.75
N GLN A 80 2.66 23.66 7.67
CA GLN A 80 3.52 23.13 8.73
C GLN A 80 4.89 23.82 8.77
N SER A 81 5.41 24.26 7.63
CA SER A 81 6.66 25.02 7.56
C SER A 81 6.51 26.51 7.88
N ASP A 82 5.30 27.06 7.79
CA ASP A 82 4.99 28.46 8.17
C ASP A 82 4.71 28.61 9.68
N GLN A 83 4.49 27.51 10.41
CA GLN A 83 4.47 27.44 11.87
C GLN A 83 5.86 27.03 12.42
N GLY A 84 6.90 27.77 12.03
CA GLY A 84 8.18 27.81 12.76
C GLY A 84 8.05 28.78 13.96
N PRO A 85 8.76 28.55 15.08
CA PRO A 85 8.43 29.18 16.36
C PRO A 85 8.69 30.69 16.32
N GLN A 86 7.62 31.49 16.23
CA GLN A 86 7.64 32.91 16.50
C GLN A 86 7.22 33.14 17.96
N GLY A 87 8.04 33.90 18.70
CA GLY A 87 7.63 34.47 20.00
C GLY A 87 8.33 33.88 21.22
N ARG A 88 9.63 34.14 21.38
CA ARG A 88 10.19 34.47 22.70
C ARG A 88 10.80 35.86 22.63
N ASP A 89 9.93 36.86 22.55
CA ASP A 89 10.26 38.22 22.97
C ASP A 89 10.26 38.22 24.50
N GLU A 90 11.44 38.17 25.11
CA GLU A 90 11.61 38.50 26.53
C GLU A 90 11.50 40.02 26.69
N PRO A 91 10.54 40.55 27.44
CA PRO A 91 10.61 41.94 27.87
C PRO A 91 11.69 42.05 28.96
N GLY A 92 12.67 42.91 28.70
CA GLY A 92 13.64 43.30 29.71
C GLY A 92 12.94 43.79 30.97
N GLN A 93 13.37 43.26 32.12
CA GLN A 93 13.12 43.86 33.43
C GLN A 93 14.45 44.39 33.94
N GLN A 94 14.48 45.71 34.10
CA GLN A 94 15.50 46.48 34.79
C GLN A 94 15.24 46.35 36.29
N ASP A 95 16.27 46.02 37.07
CA ASP A 95 16.55 46.55 38.42
C ASP A 95 18.02 46.24 38.78
#